data_AF-A0A2A5CR78-F1
#
_entry.id   AF-A0A2A5CR78-F1
#
_cell.length_a   1.000
_cell.length_b   1.000
_cell.length_c   1.000
_cell.angle_alpha   90.00
_cell.angle_beta   90.00
_cell.angle_gamma   90.00
#
_symmetry.space_group_name_H-M   'P 1'
#
loop_
_entity.id
_entity.type
_entity.pdbx_description
1 polymer ?
#
loop_
_entity_poly.entity_id
_entity_poly.type
_entity_poly.pdbx_seq_one_letter_code
_entity_poly.pdbx_strand_id
1 'polypeptide(L)'
;MNIKSNVLIAIYLVVSALALFFTWSHIPEYLGHGFIEANKAFWIDALINANSAGKFLSIDILFLAFVCNVWMYIEGRRIGIKYITIYIIVGLLVAISVAFPLFLAAREAKMAKQIELHQSPGLKVADILVLTVLFVLTLGVSIWMY
;
A
#
# COMPACT_ATOMS: atom_id res chain seq x y z
N MET A 1 3.86 -22.46 -11.72
CA MET A 1 3.36 -21.57 -12.79
C MET A 1 4.14 -20.27 -12.72
N ASN A 2 4.90 -19.91 -13.75
CA ASN A 2 5.66 -18.65 -13.74
C ASN A 2 4.71 -17.46 -13.89
N ILE A 3 4.84 -16.46 -13.03
CA ILE A 3 4.04 -15.25 -13.08
C ILE A 3 4.75 -14.23 -13.95
N LYS A 4 4.00 -13.65 -14.90
CA LYS A 4 4.48 -12.58 -15.77
C LYS A 4 4.40 -11.24 -15.04
N SER A 5 5.34 -10.32 -15.28
CA SER A 5 5.37 -9.00 -14.63
C SER A 5 4.09 -8.18 -14.85
N ASN A 6 3.40 -8.34 -16.00
CA ASN A 6 2.13 -7.65 -16.25
C ASN A 6 1.01 -8.07 -15.28
N VAL A 7 1.01 -9.33 -14.83
CA VAL A 7 0.06 -9.82 -13.82
C VAL A 7 0.35 -9.19 -12.47
N LEU A 8 1.63 -9.12 -12.05
CA LEU A 8 2.02 -8.45 -10.80
C LEU A 8 1.65 -6.97 -10.80
N ILE A 9 1.96 -6.27 -11.91
CA ILE A 9 1.57 -4.86 -12.08
C ILE A 9 0.06 -4.69 -11.91
N ALA A 10 -0.75 -5.51 -12.57
CA ALA A 10 -2.21 -5.44 -12.45
C ALA A 10 -2.68 -5.69 -11.01
N ILE A 11 -2.14 -6.70 -10.33
CA ILE A 11 -2.46 -6.99 -8.92
C ILE A 11 -2.16 -5.78 -8.04
N TYR A 12 -0.96 -5.19 -8.17
CA TYR A 12 -0.58 -4.04 -7.35
C TYR A 12 -1.43 -2.80 -7.61
N LEU A 13 -1.81 -2.54 -8.86
CA LEU A 13 -2.70 -1.43 -9.20
C LEU A 13 -4.12 -1.65 -8.64
N VAL A 14 -4.65 -2.87 -8.75
CA VAL A 14 -5.98 -3.21 -8.19
C VAL A 14 -5.97 -3.10 -6.67
N VAL A 15 -4.96 -3.64 -6.00
CA VAL A 15 -4.81 -3.54 -4.54
C VAL A 15 -4.68 -2.08 -4.11
N SER A 16 -3.91 -1.26 -4.83
CA SER A 16 -3.80 0.17 -4.54
C SER A 16 -5.15 0.89 -4.65
N ALA A 17 -5.92 0.62 -5.71
CA ALA A 17 -7.24 1.23 -5.92
C ALA A 17 -8.24 0.82 -4.83
N LEU A 18 -8.26 -0.47 -4.46
CA LEU A 18 -9.09 -0.98 -3.37
C LEU A 18 -8.69 -0.37 -2.03
N ALA A 19 -7.39 -0.33 -1.73
CA ALA A 19 -6.89 0.28 -0.51
C ALA A 19 -7.27 1.77 -0.44
N LEU A 20 -7.17 2.49 -1.55
CA LEU A 20 -7.60 3.88 -1.63
C LEU A 20 -9.09 4.00 -1.32
N PHE A 21 -9.93 3.24 -2.03
CA PHE A 21 -11.38 3.26 -1.84
C PHE A 21 -11.79 2.98 -0.38
N PHE A 22 -11.28 1.90 0.21
CA PHE A 22 -11.66 1.51 1.56
C PHE A 22 -11.11 2.47 2.61
N THR A 23 -9.83 2.86 2.54
CA THR A 23 -9.26 3.75 3.56
C THR A 23 -9.78 5.19 3.47
N TRP A 24 -10.00 5.70 2.26
CA TRP A 24 -10.51 7.07 2.09
C TRP A 24 -11.99 7.23 2.37
N SER A 25 -12.74 6.13 2.49
CA SER A 25 -14.14 6.17 2.87
C SER A 25 -14.40 6.79 4.25
N HIS A 26 -13.41 6.71 5.15
CA HIS A 26 -13.47 7.25 6.51
C HIS A 26 -13.02 8.71 6.62
N ILE A 27 -12.32 9.24 5.61
CA ILE A 27 -11.78 10.61 5.63
C ILE A 27 -12.87 11.71 5.61
N PRO A 28 -14.03 11.56 4.94
CA PRO A 28 -15.09 12.56 4.94
C PRO A 28 -15.55 13.03 6.32
N GLU A 29 -15.47 12.18 7.35
CA GLU A 29 -15.79 12.55 8.74
C GLU A 29 -14.95 13.72 9.27
N TYR A 30 -13.74 13.89 8.74
CA TYR A 30 -12.77 14.90 9.20
C TYR A 30 -12.76 16.17 8.34
N LEU A 31 -13.39 16.18 7.16
CA LEU A 31 -13.24 17.25 6.16
C LEU A 31 -14.01 18.56 6.46
N GLY A 32 -14.79 18.62 7.55
CA GLY A 32 -15.71 19.73 7.84
C GLY A 32 -15.09 21.12 8.01
N HIS A 33 -13.80 21.22 8.33
CA HIS A 33 -13.10 22.50 8.60
C HIS A 33 -11.87 22.76 7.73
N GLY A 34 -11.68 21.99 6.65
CA GLY A 34 -10.56 22.10 5.71
C GLY A 34 -9.42 21.11 5.98
N PHE A 35 -8.50 21.00 5.02
CA PHE A 35 -7.52 19.90 4.94
C PHE A 35 -6.57 19.81 6.15
N ILE A 36 -6.09 20.96 6.67
CA ILE A 36 -5.12 20.97 7.78
C ILE A 36 -5.78 20.50 9.07
N GLU A 37 -6.98 21.00 9.39
CA GLU A 37 -7.70 20.62 10.61
C GLU A 37 -8.20 19.17 10.52
N ALA A 38 -8.63 18.73 9.33
CA ALA A 38 -8.95 17.33 9.06
C ALA A 38 -7.76 16.41 9.39
N ASN A 39 -6.56 16.76 8.90
CA ASN A 39 -5.36 15.96 9.14
C ASN A 39 -4.98 15.90 10.63
N LYS A 40 -5.06 17.03 11.33
CA LYS A 40 -4.81 17.08 12.78
C LYS A 40 -5.80 16.23 13.56
N ALA A 41 -7.10 16.40 13.28
CA ALA A 41 -8.17 15.67 13.96
C ALA A 41 -8.02 14.15 13.76
N PHE A 42 -7.75 13.72 12.52
CA PHE A 42 -7.49 12.32 12.20
C PHE A 42 -6.35 11.73 13.05
N TRP A 43 -5.22 12.44 13.16
CA TRP A 43 -4.09 11.95 13.94
C TRP A 43 -4.33 11.96 15.45
N ILE A 44 -5.10 12.92 15.96
CA ILE A 44 -5.51 12.93 17.36
C ILE A 44 -6.35 11.69 17.66
N ASP A 45 -7.31 11.37 16.80
CA ASP A 45 -8.15 10.19 16.99
C ASP A 45 -7.36 8.88 16.83
N ALA A 46 -6.51 8.79 15.80
CA ALA A 46 -5.72 7.61 15.50
C ALA A 46 -4.63 7.30 16.55
N LEU A 47 -4.06 8.32 17.21
CA LEU A 47 -2.90 8.15 18.12
C LEU A 47 -3.22 8.41 19.59
N ILE A 48 -4.08 9.39 19.89
CA ILE A 48 -4.32 9.85 21.26
C ILE A 48 -5.58 9.20 21.81
N ASN A 49 -6.70 9.33 21.09
CA ASN A 49 -8.02 8.87 21.53
C ASN A 49 -8.26 7.38 21.26
N ALA A 50 -7.39 6.73 20.49
CA ALA A 50 -7.47 5.31 20.22
C ALA A 50 -7.40 4.44 21.50
N ASN A 51 -8.19 3.37 21.53
CA ASN A 51 -8.08 2.32 22.54
C ASN A 51 -6.76 1.52 22.37
N SER A 52 -6.49 0.56 23.24
CA SER A 52 -5.23 -0.22 23.20
C SER A 52 -5.01 -0.94 21.86
N ALA A 53 -6.08 -1.46 21.23
CA ALA A 53 -5.98 -2.13 19.94
C ALA A 53 -5.69 -1.14 18.81
N GLY A 54 -6.34 0.02 18.80
CA GLY A 54 -6.09 1.08 17.84
C GLY A 54 -4.66 1.62 17.94
N LYS A 55 -4.15 1.84 19.16
CA LYS A 55 -2.75 2.27 19.39
C LYS A 55 -1.75 1.22 18.88
N PHE A 56 -2.02 -0.06 19.14
CA PHE A 56 -1.20 -1.14 18.61
C PHE A 56 -1.12 -1.09 17.07
N LEU A 57 -2.27 -1.03 16.38
CA LEU A 57 -2.33 -0.97 14.92
C LEU A 57 -1.66 0.30 14.36
N SER A 58 -1.86 1.45 14.99
CA SER A 58 -1.23 2.71 14.59
C SER A 58 0.29 2.68 14.73
N ILE A 59 0.82 2.10 15.81
CA ILE A 59 2.28 1.95 15.98
C ILE A 59 2.83 0.97 14.95
N ASP A 60 2.19 -0.19 14.77
CA ASP A 60 2.59 -1.22 13.81
C ASP A 60 2.66 -0.65 12.38
N ILE A 61 1.61 0.05 11.93
CA ILE A 61 1.57 0.61 10.58
C ILE A 61 2.59 1.73 10.38
N LEU A 62 2.90 2.54 11.41
CA LEU A 62 3.91 3.59 11.32
C LEU A 62 5.33 3.02 11.14
N PHE A 63 5.68 1.96 11.88
CA PHE A 63 6.97 1.28 11.71
C PHE A 63 7.05 0.54 10.37
N LEU A 64 5.98 -0.14 9.95
CA LEU A 64 5.91 -0.75 8.62
C LEU A 64 6.08 0.31 7.52
N ALA A 65 5.37 1.44 7.64
CA ALA A 65 5.47 2.53 6.69
C ALA A 65 6.87 3.12 6.63
N PHE A 66 7.56 3.28 7.76
CA PHE A 66 8.94 3.75 7.78
C PHE A 66 9.86 2.83 6.98
N VAL A 67 9.81 1.52 7.22
CA VAL A 67 10.64 0.54 6.50
C VAL A 67 10.27 0.50 5.01
N CYS A 68 8.99 0.52 4.67
CA CYS A 68 8.53 0.60 3.29
C CYS A 68 9.07 1.85 2.58
N ASN A 69 9.04 3.02 3.23
CA ASN A 69 9.57 4.26 2.66
C ASN A 69 11.09 4.20 2.45
N VAL A 70 11.84 3.70 3.43
CA VAL A 70 13.29 3.50 3.30
C VAL A 70 13.59 2.58 2.12
N TRP A 71 12.89 1.45 2.02
CA TRP A 71 13.06 0.51 0.92
C TRP A 71 12.68 1.12 -0.43
N MET A 72 11.52 1.78 -0.55
CA MET A 72 11.10 2.44 -1.79
C MET A 72 12.11 3.50 -2.23
N TYR A 73 12.66 4.25 -1.27
CA TYR A 73 13.63 5.30 -1.56
C TYR A 73 14.93 4.72 -2.12
N ILE A 74 15.51 3.75 -1.42
CA ILE A 74 16.76 3.09 -1.84
C ILE A 74 16.55 2.34 -3.15
N GLU A 75 15.48 1.57 -3.26
CA GLU A 75 15.20 0.74 -4.43
C GLU A 75 14.93 1.62 -5.66
N GLY A 76 14.11 2.65 -5.52
CA GLY A 76 13.80 3.55 -6.62
C GLY A 76 15.06 4.22 -7.18
N ARG A 77 16.01 4.58 -6.31
CA ARG A 77 17.32 5.13 -6.71
C ARG A 77 18.16 4.07 -7.41
N ARG A 78 18.17 2.83 -6.91
CA ARG A 78 18.94 1.71 -7.48
C ARG A 78 18.54 1.40 -8.92
N ILE A 79 17.24 1.36 -9.23
CA ILE A 79 16.74 0.99 -10.56
C ILE A 79 16.37 2.19 -11.45
N GLY A 80 16.51 3.43 -10.94
CA GLY A 80 16.26 4.65 -11.70
C GLY A 80 14.77 4.92 -11.98
N ILE A 81 13.91 4.72 -10.97
CA ILE A 81 12.53 5.24 -10.97
C ILE A 81 12.58 6.76 -10.77
N LYS A 82 11.83 7.51 -11.59
CA LYS A 82 11.67 8.96 -11.43
C LYS A 82 10.60 9.27 -10.38
N TYR A 83 10.70 10.43 -9.73
CA TYR A 83 9.70 10.96 -8.80
C TYR A 83 9.43 10.09 -7.55
N ILE A 84 10.46 9.43 -7.02
CA ILE A 84 10.38 8.59 -5.81
C ILE A 84 9.71 9.33 -4.64
N THR A 85 10.02 10.61 -4.47
CA THR A 85 9.45 11.46 -3.42
C THR A 85 7.93 11.57 -3.51
N ILE A 86 7.32 11.44 -4.69
CA ILE A 86 5.85 11.42 -4.82
C ILE A 86 5.26 10.21 -4.12
N TYR A 87 5.85 9.02 -4.26
CA TYR A 87 5.39 7.81 -3.55
C TYR A 87 5.49 7.99 -2.03
N ILE A 88 6.55 8.63 -1.55
CA ILE A 88 6.72 8.92 -0.12
C ILE A 88 5.65 9.89 0.37
N ILE A 89 5.42 10.99 -0.36
CA ILE A 89 4.38 11.99 -0.01
C ILE A 89 3.00 11.34 -0.03
N VAL A 90 2.67 10.53 -1.04
CA VAL A 90 1.41 9.78 -1.09
C VAL A 90 1.31 8.80 0.08
N GLY A 91 2.40 8.12 0.45
CA GLY A 91 2.42 7.21 1.59
C GLY A 91 2.14 7.90 2.93
N LEU A 92 2.60 9.16 3.08
CA LEU A 92 2.41 9.96 4.28
C LEU A 92 1.05 10.69 4.34
N LEU A 93 0.55 11.17 3.19
CA LEU A 93 -0.65 12.01 3.14
C LEU A 93 -1.93 11.27 2.74
N VAL A 94 -1.80 10.16 2.00
CA VAL A 94 -2.94 9.42 1.44
C VAL A 94 -3.10 8.10 2.18
N ALA A 95 -2.14 7.19 2.03
CA ALA A 95 -2.03 5.92 2.73
C ALA A 95 -0.81 5.14 2.23
N ILE A 96 -0.07 4.51 3.15
CA ILE A 96 1.06 3.64 2.75
C ILE A 96 0.59 2.41 1.95
N SER A 97 -0.59 1.87 2.27
CA SER A 97 -1.22 0.75 1.57
C SER A 97 -1.64 1.09 0.13
N VAL A 98 -1.67 2.36 -0.23
CA VAL A 98 -1.88 2.84 -1.61
C VAL A 98 -0.53 3.06 -2.30
N ALA A 99 0.36 3.81 -1.64
CA ALA A 99 1.63 4.23 -2.22
C ALA A 99 2.59 3.08 -2.48
N PHE A 100 2.69 2.12 -1.56
CA PHE A 100 3.63 1.02 -1.66
C PHE A 100 3.30 0.09 -2.84
N PRO A 101 2.04 -0.37 -3.04
CA PRO A 101 1.70 -1.12 -4.25
C PRO A 101 1.90 -0.33 -5.55
N LEU A 102 1.60 0.98 -5.59
CA LEU A 102 1.90 1.80 -6.78
C LEU A 102 3.39 1.81 -7.11
N PHE A 103 4.23 1.93 -6.09
CA PHE A 103 5.68 1.84 -6.26
C PHE A 103 6.09 0.45 -6.77
N LEU A 104 5.52 -0.62 -6.23
CA LEU A 104 5.78 -1.99 -6.72
C LEU A 104 5.39 -2.17 -8.19
N ALA A 105 4.26 -1.61 -8.62
CA ALA A 105 3.86 -1.62 -10.03
C ALA A 105 4.87 -0.88 -10.92
N ALA A 106 5.31 0.32 -10.50
CA ALA A 106 6.32 1.09 -11.23
C ALA A 106 7.68 0.38 -11.29
N ARG A 107 8.05 -0.27 -10.19
CA ARG A 107 9.25 -1.11 -10.07
C ARG A 107 9.21 -2.29 -11.02
N GLU A 108 8.14 -3.08 -11.02
CA GLU A 108 8.00 -4.21 -11.95
C GLU A 108 8.03 -3.77 -13.41
N ALA A 109 7.35 -2.66 -13.73
CA ALA A 109 7.36 -2.10 -15.08
C ALA A 109 8.77 -1.63 -15.51
N LYS A 110 9.58 -1.10 -14.57
CA LYS A 110 10.96 -0.68 -14.85
C LYS A 110 11.89 -1.88 -15.01
N MET A 111 11.78 -2.87 -14.13
CA MET A 111 12.61 -4.08 -14.16
C MET A 111 12.34 -4.92 -15.40
N ALA A 112 11.07 -5.08 -15.80
CA ALA A 112 10.71 -5.79 -17.03
C ALA A 112 11.27 -5.16 -18.31
N LYS A 113 11.63 -3.86 -18.28
CA LYS A 113 12.30 -3.17 -19.39
C LYS A 113 13.83 -3.28 -19.35
N GLN A 114 14.42 -3.49 -18.17
CA GLN A 114 15.87 -3.52 -17.99
C GLN A 114 16.46 -4.92 -18.10
N ILE A 115 15.67 -5.95 -17.77
CA ILE A 115 16.09 -7.34 -17.81
C ILE A 115 15.12 -8.07 -18.74
N GLU A 116 15.62 -8.71 -19.81
CA GLU A 116 14.81 -9.57 -20.66
C GLU A 116 14.10 -10.61 -19.78
N LEU A 117 12.82 -10.36 -19.52
CA LEU A 117 11.89 -11.20 -18.77
C LEU A 117 12.46 -11.74 -17.45
N HIS A 118 12.48 -10.90 -16.40
CA HIS A 118 12.44 -11.39 -15.03
C HIS A 118 11.19 -12.27 -14.85
N GLN A 119 11.36 -13.58 -14.98
CA GLN A 119 10.36 -14.54 -14.59
C GLN A 119 10.41 -14.64 -13.07
N SER A 120 9.34 -14.20 -12.41
CA SER A 120 9.19 -14.46 -10.98
C SER A 120 9.22 -15.98 -10.75
N PRO A 121 9.75 -16.45 -9.60
CA PRO A 121 9.77 -17.86 -9.26
C PRO A 121 8.39 -18.48 -9.49
N GLY A 122 8.36 -19.71 -10.04
CA GLY A 122 7.08 -20.37 -10.33
C GLY A 122 6.29 -20.64 -9.05
N LEU A 123 5.11 -20.05 -8.90
CA LEU A 123 4.22 -20.36 -7.78
C LEU A 123 3.63 -21.75 -7.94
N LYS A 124 3.52 -22.47 -6.81
CA LYS A 124 2.77 -23.71 -6.69
C LYS A 124 1.28 -23.38 -6.51
N VAL A 125 0.41 -24.36 -6.76
CA VAL A 125 -1.04 -24.22 -6.55
C VAL A 125 -1.36 -23.85 -5.09
N ALA A 126 -0.62 -24.43 -4.14
CA ALA A 126 -0.75 -24.10 -2.72
C ALA A 126 -0.51 -22.61 -2.44
N ASP A 127 0.52 -22.01 -3.06
CA ASP A 127 0.84 -20.58 -2.87
C ASP A 127 -0.31 -19.70 -3.37
N ILE A 128 -0.91 -20.05 -4.51
CA ILE A 128 -2.05 -19.34 -5.09
C ILE A 128 -3.27 -19.44 -4.18
N LEU A 129 -3.56 -20.62 -3.64
CA LEU A 129 -4.67 -20.82 -2.70
C LEU A 129 -4.49 -19.97 -1.45
N VAL A 130 -3.29 -19.97 -0.85
CA VAL A 130 -2.99 -19.15 0.33
C VAL A 130 -3.16 -17.66 0.04
N LEU A 131 -2.59 -17.17 -1.06
CA LEU A 131 -2.72 -15.76 -1.44
C LEU A 131 -4.17 -15.36 -1.75
N THR A 132 -4.95 -16.26 -2.36
CA THR A 132 -6.36 -16.02 -2.65
C THR A 132 -7.18 -15.96 -1.36
N VAL A 133 -6.97 -16.88 -0.43
CA VAL A 133 -7.63 -16.87 0.88
C VAL A 133 -7.29 -15.60 1.65
N LEU A 134 -6.00 -15.22 1.69
CA LEU A 134 -5.57 -13.97 2.32
C LEU A 134 -6.27 -12.76 1.71
N PHE A 135 -6.32 -12.68 0.38
CA PHE A 135 -6.98 -11.58 -0.31
C PHE A 135 -8.49 -11.52 -0.03
N VAL A 136 -9.18 -12.67 -0.07
CA VAL A 136 -10.62 -12.75 0.24
C VAL A 136 -10.89 -12.36 1.69
N LEU A 137 -10.06 -12.78 2.63
CA LEU A 137 -10.18 -12.38 4.03
C LEU A 137 -9.96 -10.88 4.20
N THR A 138 -8.92 -10.32 3.58
CA THR A 138 -8.67 -8.87 3.59
C THR A 138 -9.86 -8.11 3.04
N LEU A 139 -10.37 -8.50 1.86
CA LEU A 139 -11.55 -7.88 1.27
C LEU A 139 -12.79 -8.00 2.15
N GLY A 140 -13.06 -9.20 2.69
CA GLY A 140 -14.21 -9.44 3.55
C GLY A 140 -14.20 -8.57 4.80
N VAL A 141 -13.03 -8.43 5.45
CA VAL A 141 -12.85 -7.53 6.59
C VAL A 141 -13.00 -6.07 6.16
N SER A 142 -12.38 -5.64 5.05
CA SER A 142 -12.51 -4.27 4.57
C SER A 142 -13.96 -3.90 4.23
N ILE A 143 -14.73 -4.80 3.62
CA ILE A 143 -16.16 -4.60 3.33
C ILE A 143 -16.98 -4.52 4.62
N TRP A 144 -16.64 -5.31 5.63
CA TRP A 144 -17.33 -5.27 6.91
C TRP A 144 -17.04 -3.98 7.71
N MET A 145 -15.85 -3.40 7.53
CA MET A 145 -15.42 -2.17 8.22
C MET A 145 -15.81 -0.87 7.48
N TYR A 146 -16.10 -0.95 6.18
CA TYR A 146 -16.55 0.17 5.34
C TYR A 146 -17.99 0.57 5.66
#